data_AF-A0A0N0P9T1-F1
#
_entry.id   AF-A0A0N0P9T1-F1
#
_cell.length_a   1.000
_cell.length_b   1.000
_cell.length_c   1.000
_cell.angle_alpha   90.00
_cell.angle_beta   90.00
_cell.angle_gamma   90.00
#
_symmetry.space_group_name_H-M   'P 1'
#
loop_
_entity.id
_entity.type
_entity.pdbx_description
1 polymer ?
#
loop_
_entity_poly.entity_id
_entity_poly.type
_entity_poly.pdbx_seq_one_letter_code
_entity_poly.pdbx_strand_id
1 'polypeptide(L)'
;MLHHASCGEWRRKAISMNETCCVCTRAAGLLARPELAREPERAAAAPVFFDVLGVAAVAVRAPAALLAAVGALALLLLRLHLTAVHARAQRTSRPLHAHPPPKCRVANVVSEPRFDLTVYMKRGEWARVVCGAGAAVGAGLAGGLGASAAMGALLHELGARLAFYSRPWLLVPLYALPAVCGCWGSARWTWSRAVGARGAAVRGWWRARACGEAVCAWGGLALAACAARGLRSGFVPFLWVRGVGRGGAGGSAAGRADVPRGRRWRAARRRTCARARCAWGEGGARCSYSAERPQRVLLFHTRRTDHARAPPSVEHFFWIPEIDANTPHSLAGYVEGVESARASGATDEAECARWVYCGAPYYLPVRRLIARGHSLPAREPPRTRLQAAARRQRLNATISALHLDIRGPQHVVVVVAPAAGARLAWTSALSGPLEGPRWGLRRTYFLSVHHARAPAHMHLELHIQVASTLQRLHSIAGADLQGQYKLHLQHEGVGEEGEEEKEVAQLSVAGHSLFGEDALSEEHQRLLARLPPWTAPFGWGVDLHLFAL
;
A
#
# COMPACT_ATOMS: atom_id res chain seq x y z
N MET A 1 17.88 -24.54 55.23
CA MET A 1 17.13 -24.09 56.41
C MET A 1 16.05 -23.15 55.92
N LEU A 2 14.82 -23.67 55.73
CA LEU A 2 13.59 -23.30 56.46
C LEU A 2 13.08 -21.90 56.03
N HIS A 3 11.91 -21.68 55.44
CA HIS A 3 10.62 -22.39 55.53
C HIS A 3 9.78 -22.28 54.25
N HIS A 4 9.04 -23.36 53.98
CA HIS A 4 7.87 -23.45 53.12
C HIS A 4 6.69 -22.62 53.64
N ALA A 5 5.85 -22.11 52.73
CA ALA A 5 4.40 -22.02 52.95
C ALA A 5 3.65 -22.35 51.65
N SER A 6 2.67 -23.24 51.78
CA SER A 6 1.84 -23.85 50.74
C SER A 6 0.37 -23.64 51.12
N CYS A 7 -0.49 -23.71 50.10
CA CYS A 7 -1.89 -24.10 50.13
C CYS A 7 -2.98 -23.04 50.41
N GLY A 8 -4.05 -23.10 49.62
CA GLY A 8 -5.23 -22.25 49.75
C GLY A 8 -6.24 -22.37 48.59
N GLU A 9 -6.74 -23.58 48.39
CA GLU A 9 -7.77 -24.03 47.44
C GLU A 9 -9.17 -23.39 47.71
N TRP A 10 -9.90 -22.93 46.68
CA TRP A 10 -11.38 -22.79 46.75
C TRP A 10 -12.07 -23.16 45.43
N ARG A 11 -13.08 -24.02 45.57
CA ARG A 11 -13.86 -24.71 44.53
C ARG A 11 -14.94 -23.86 43.86
N ARG A 12 -15.17 -24.20 42.58
CA ARG A 12 -16.46 -24.38 41.86
C ARG A 12 -17.71 -23.64 42.37
N LYS A 13 -18.31 -22.84 41.47
CA LYS A 13 -19.76 -22.81 41.25
C LYS A 13 -20.06 -22.62 39.76
N ALA A 14 -20.73 -23.61 39.18
CA ALA A 14 -21.39 -23.52 37.89
C ALA A 14 -22.84 -23.08 38.13
N ILE A 15 -23.32 -22.05 37.42
CA ILE A 15 -24.73 -21.84 37.11
C ILE A 15 -24.82 -21.41 35.63
N SER A 16 -25.83 -21.97 34.99
CA SER A 16 -26.14 -22.03 33.56
C SER A 16 -26.89 -20.80 33.03
N MET A 17 -26.58 -20.46 31.77
CA MET A 17 -27.38 -19.90 30.68
C MET A 17 -28.08 -18.52 30.74
N ASN A 18 -27.92 -17.86 29.57
CA ASN A 18 -28.67 -16.75 28.96
C ASN A 18 -28.52 -15.34 29.53
N GLU A 19 -27.66 -14.53 28.89
CA GLU A 19 -28.13 -13.36 28.12
C GLU A 19 -27.03 -12.77 27.22
N THR A 20 -27.36 -12.67 25.94
CA THR A 20 -26.49 -12.34 24.82
C THR A 20 -26.55 -10.84 24.55
N CYS A 21 -25.81 -9.98 25.26
CA CYS A 21 -25.62 -8.57 24.83
C CYS A 21 -24.48 -7.73 25.44
N CYS A 22 -23.63 -8.22 26.35
CA CYS A 22 -22.74 -7.34 27.13
C CYS A 22 -21.21 -7.48 26.95
N VAL A 23 -20.71 -8.16 25.91
CA VAL A 23 -19.25 -8.40 25.79
C VAL A 23 -18.47 -7.28 25.08
N CYS A 24 -19.11 -6.47 24.23
CA CYS A 24 -18.40 -5.38 23.54
C CYS A 24 -18.12 -4.15 24.42
N THR A 25 -18.86 -3.95 25.51
CA THR A 25 -18.74 -2.74 26.35
C THR A 25 -17.66 -2.83 27.43
N ARG A 26 -17.25 -4.05 27.85
CA ARG A 26 -16.23 -4.22 28.90
C ARG A 26 -14.78 -4.14 28.40
N ALA A 27 -14.52 -4.42 27.13
CA ALA A 27 -13.19 -4.29 26.54
C ALA A 27 -12.82 -2.81 26.25
N ALA A 28 -13.80 -1.95 25.94
CA ALA A 28 -13.58 -0.52 25.73
C ALA A 28 -13.30 0.23 27.06
N GLY A 29 -13.93 -0.20 28.17
CA GLY A 29 -13.77 0.45 29.48
C GLY A 29 -12.43 0.20 30.18
N LEU A 30 -11.68 -0.84 29.79
CA LEU A 30 -10.35 -1.13 30.36
C LEU A 30 -9.21 -0.42 29.62
N LEU A 31 -9.41 0.01 28.36
CA LEU A 31 -8.46 0.79 27.58
C LEU A 31 -8.67 2.31 27.69
N ALA A 32 -9.70 2.75 28.41
CA ALA A 32 -10.11 4.14 28.52
C ALA A 32 -10.20 4.63 29.98
N ARG A 33 -9.31 4.16 30.87
CA ARG A 33 -9.20 4.75 32.22
C ARG A 33 -8.28 5.98 32.16
N PRO A 34 -8.81 7.21 32.29
CA PRO A 34 -8.01 8.44 32.21
C PRO A 34 -7.06 8.63 33.42
N GLU A 35 -7.21 7.81 34.45
CA GLU A 35 -6.44 7.89 35.71
C GLU A 35 -5.03 7.31 35.62
N LEU A 36 -4.68 6.58 34.54
CA LEU A 36 -3.36 5.95 34.37
C LEU A 36 -2.37 6.75 33.50
N ALA A 37 -2.81 7.82 32.84
CA ALA A 37 -1.95 8.63 31.95
C ALA A 37 -1.55 9.95 32.64
N ARG A 38 -0.23 10.12 32.88
CA ARG A 38 0.35 11.37 33.40
C ARG A 38 0.28 12.47 32.31
N GLU A 39 0.10 13.72 32.72
CA GLU A 39 -0.08 14.89 31.85
C GLU A 39 0.88 15.04 30.65
N PRO A 40 2.20 14.75 30.74
CA PRO A 40 3.09 14.89 29.57
C PRO A 40 2.77 13.91 28.42
N GLU A 41 2.14 12.76 28.69
CA GLU A 41 1.73 11.82 27.63
C GLU A 41 0.48 12.30 26.88
N ARG A 42 -0.36 13.16 27.50
CA ARG A 42 -1.52 13.76 26.82
C ARG A 42 -1.13 14.82 25.81
N ALA A 43 -0.01 15.51 26.02
CA ALA A 43 0.52 16.51 25.10
C ALA A 43 1.31 15.87 23.94
N ALA A 44 1.95 14.72 24.17
CA ALA A 44 2.71 13.98 23.15
C ALA A 44 1.87 12.96 22.35
N ALA A 45 0.72 12.54 22.87
CA ALA A 45 -0.31 11.89 22.08
C ALA A 45 -0.94 12.93 21.15
N ALA A 46 -0.27 13.22 20.02
CA ALA A 46 -0.97 13.72 18.87
C ALA A 46 -2.16 12.77 18.67
N PRO A 47 -3.42 13.24 18.81
CA PRO A 47 -4.55 12.38 18.55
C PRO A 47 -4.32 11.88 17.13
N VAL A 48 -4.21 10.55 16.98
CA VAL A 48 -4.35 9.91 15.68
C VAL A 48 -5.58 10.58 15.08
N PHE A 49 -5.36 11.41 14.05
CA PHE A 49 -6.25 12.46 13.54
C PHE A 49 -7.48 11.85 12.85
N PHE A 50 -8.19 10.98 13.54
CA PHE A 50 -9.24 10.12 13.02
C PHE A 50 -10.60 10.41 13.64
N ASP A 51 -10.69 10.98 14.85
CA ASP A 51 -12.00 11.10 15.51
C ASP A 51 -12.67 12.48 15.39
N VAL A 52 -11.97 13.61 15.58
CA VAL A 52 -12.67 14.92 15.57
C VAL A 52 -12.93 15.46 14.15
N LEU A 53 -11.94 15.33 13.25
CA LEU A 53 -12.14 15.59 11.81
C LEU A 53 -12.98 14.50 11.14
N GLY A 54 -13.02 13.29 11.72
CA GLY A 54 -13.88 12.20 11.27
C GLY A 54 -15.35 12.54 11.42
N VAL A 55 -15.77 13.03 12.59
CA VAL A 55 -17.17 13.39 12.86
C VAL A 55 -17.63 14.58 12.02
N ALA A 56 -16.82 15.65 11.91
CA ALA A 56 -17.17 16.81 11.07
C ALA A 56 -17.16 16.45 9.57
N ALA A 57 -16.19 15.65 9.11
CA ALA A 57 -16.17 15.17 7.73
C ALA A 57 -17.33 14.21 7.45
N VAL A 58 -17.74 13.37 8.40
CA VAL A 58 -18.92 12.49 8.25
C VAL A 58 -20.21 13.31 8.25
N ALA A 59 -20.34 14.30 9.13
CA ALA A 59 -21.50 15.18 9.22
C ALA A 59 -21.69 16.05 7.97
N VAL A 60 -20.62 16.45 7.28
CA VAL A 60 -20.70 17.23 6.04
C VAL A 60 -20.73 16.34 4.78
N ARG A 61 -19.98 15.23 4.76
CA ARG A 61 -19.89 14.35 3.57
C ARG A 61 -21.08 13.41 3.45
N ALA A 62 -21.73 12.99 4.53
CA ALA A 62 -22.91 12.13 4.43
C ALA A 62 -24.09 12.86 3.74
N PRO A 63 -24.43 14.13 4.09
CA PRO A 63 -25.40 14.91 3.35
C PRO A 63 -24.96 15.17 1.90
N ALA A 64 -23.68 15.51 1.67
CA ALA A 64 -23.17 15.75 0.32
C ALA A 64 -23.23 14.48 -0.56
N ALA A 65 -22.91 13.31 -0.01
CA ALA A 65 -23.01 12.03 -0.69
C ALA A 65 -24.47 11.64 -0.96
N LEU A 66 -25.37 11.91 -0.01
CA LEU A 66 -26.81 11.72 -0.19
C LEU A 66 -27.35 12.64 -1.29
N LEU A 67 -26.99 13.93 -1.27
CA LEU A 67 -27.36 14.90 -2.31
C LEU A 67 -26.79 14.51 -3.67
N ALA A 68 -25.56 14.00 -3.74
CA ALA A 68 -24.97 13.50 -4.98
C ALA A 68 -25.70 12.25 -5.50
N ALA A 69 -26.10 11.34 -4.61
CA ALA A 69 -26.88 10.15 -4.97
C ALA A 69 -28.29 10.52 -5.46
N VAL A 70 -28.96 11.44 -4.77
CA VAL A 70 -30.27 12.00 -5.18
C VAL A 70 -30.14 12.73 -6.51
N GLY A 71 -29.09 13.53 -6.71
CA GLY A 71 -28.79 14.22 -7.97
C GLY A 71 -28.53 13.25 -9.12
N ALA A 72 -27.77 12.18 -8.88
CA ALA A 72 -27.53 11.14 -9.89
C ALA A 72 -28.84 10.41 -10.26
N LEU A 73 -29.69 10.10 -9.27
CA LEU A 73 -31.01 9.51 -9.51
C LEU A 73 -31.92 10.46 -10.28
N ALA A 74 -31.96 11.75 -9.91
CA ALA A 74 -32.74 12.77 -10.62
C ALA A 74 -32.28 12.95 -12.07
N LEU A 75 -30.96 12.97 -12.33
CA LEU A 75 -30.41 13.03 -13.69
C LEU A 75 -30.74 11.77 -14.51
N LEU A 76 -30.75 10.60 -13.88
CA LEU A 76 -31.18 9.36 -14.54
C LEU A 76 -32.66 9.42 -14.91
N LEU A 77 -33.52 9.86 -13.99
CA LEU A 77 -34.96 10.03 -14.23
C LEU A 77 -35.23 11.10 -15.30
N LEU A 78 -34.51 12.22 -15.28
CA LEU A 78 -34.58 13.27 -16.29
C LEU A 78 -34.17 12.74 -17.66
N ARG A 79 -33.07 11.98 -17.73
CA ARG A 79 -32.62 11.37 -18.99
C ARG A 79 -33.66 10.38 -19.53
N LEU A 80 -34.26 9.56 -18.68
CA LEU A 80 -35.36 8.66 -19.06
C LEU A 80 -36.57 9.46 -19.58
N HIS A 81 -36.92 10.55 -18.91
CA HIS A 81 -38.01 11.44 -19.31
C HIS A 81 -37.74 12.11 -20.67
N LEU A 82 -36.57 12.72 -20.87
CA LEU A 82 -36.19 13.36 -22.13
C LEU A 82 -36.16 12.37 -23.29
N THR A 83 -35.64 11.15 -23.06
CA THR A 83 -35.67 10.08 -24.07
C THR A 83 -37.11 9.69 -24.42
N ALA A 84 -38.01 9.69 -23.43
CA ALA A 84 -39.43 9.45 -23.65
C ALA A 84 -40.11 10.62 -24.42
N VAL A 85 -39.80 11.88 -24.12
CA VAL A 85 -40.35 13.02 -24.86
C VAL A 85 -39.90 12.99 -26.32
N HIS A 86 -38.61 12.77 -26.58
CA HIS A 86 -38.06 12.72 -27.93
C HIS A 86 -38.70 11.59 -28.76
N ALA A 87 -38.90 10.43 -28.16
CA ALA A 87 -39.60 9.31 -28.80
C ALA A 87 -41.10 9.60 -29.07
N ARG A 88 -41.73 10.50 -28.30
CA ARG A 88 -43.13 10.92 -28.54
C ARG A 88 -43.20 11.89 -29.72
N ALA A 89 -42.29 12.87 -29.78
CA ALA A 89 -42.20 13.84 -30.87
C ALA A 89 -41.99 13.18 -32.24
N GLN A 90 -41.16 12.13 -32.31
CA GLN A 90 -40.93 11.37 -33.53
C GLN A 90 -42.15 10.56 -34.01
N ARG A 91 -43.08 10.19 -33.12
CA ARG A 91 -44.34 9.52 -33.52
C ARG A 91 -45.35 10.49 -34.10
N THR A 92 -45.39 11.72 -33.58
CA THR A 92 -46.32 12.75 -34.02
C THR A 92 -45.87 13.46 -35.30
N SER A 93 -44.57 13.43 -35.62
CA SER A 93 -44.03 13.99 -36.86
C SER A 93 -44.15 13.05 -38.07
N ARG A 94 -44.89 11.93 -37.97
CA ARG A 94 -45.17 11.08 -39.12
C ARG A 94 -46.28 11.74 -39.94
N PRO A 95 -46.01 12.24 -41.17
CA PRO A 95 -47.02 12.93 -41.95
C PRO A 95 -48.14 11.94 -42.30
N LEU A 96 -49.32 12.14 -41.70
CA LEU A 96 -50.58 11.76 -42.31
C LEU A 96 -50.70 12.59 -43.59
N HIS A 97 -51.07 11.98 -44.71
CA HIS A 97 -51.06 12.52 -46.09
C HIS A 97 -49.78 12.23 -46.89
N ALA A 98 -49.60 10.96 -47.24
CA ALA A 98 -49.12 10.61 -48.58
C ALA A 98 -50.27 9.88 -49.29
N HIS A 99 -50.83 10.51 -50.32
CA HIS A 99 -51.77 9.87 -51.24
C HIS A 99 -51.13 8.58 -51.82
N PRO A 100 -51.91 7.51 -52.03
CA PRO A 100 -51.39 6.33 -52.71
C PRO A 100 -50.99 6.72 -54.15
N PRO A 101 -49.74 6.48 -54.57
CA PRO A 101 -49.38 6.69 -55.97
C PRO A 101 -50.12 5.67 -56.86
N PRO A 102 -50.43 6.04 -58.12
CA PRO A 102 -51.08 5.15 -59.07
C PRO A 102 -50.25 3.89 -59.31
N LYS A 103 -50.95 2.76 -59.44
CA LYS A 103 -50.41 1.41 -59.63
C LYS A 103 -49.66 1.32 -60.97
N CYS A 104 -48.36 1.60 -60.99
CA CYS A 104 -47.47 1.13 -62.05
C CYS A 104 -47.02 -0.30 -61.73
N ARG A 105 -47.57 -1.27 -62.48
CA ARG A 105 -47.00 -2.62 -62.58
C ARG A 105 -45.66 -2.52 -63.29
N VAL A 106 -44.57 -2.46 -62.53
CA VAL A 106 -43.24 -2.81 -63.02
C VAL A 106 -42.83 -4.09 -62.30
N ALA A 107 -42.77 -5.16 -63.08
CA ALA A 107 -42.26 -6.45 -62.64
C ALA A 107 -40.76 -6.36 -62.36
N ASN A 108 -40.31 -7.15 -61.39
CA ASN A 108 -38.92 -7.46 -61.07
C ASN A 108 -38.09 -6.31 -60.47
N VAL A 109 -38.34 -6.00 -59.19
CA VAL A 109 -37.35 -5.35 -58.33
C VAL A 109 -36.99 -6.32 -57.22
N VAL A 110 -35.69 -6.63 -57.17
CA VAL A 110 -35.01 -7.39 -56.12
C VAL A 110 -35.52 -6.96 -54.75
N SER A 111 -35.99 -7.91 -53.95
CA SER A 111 -36.44 -7.67 -52.58
C SER A 111 -35.32 -7.04 -51.75
N GLU A 112 -35.32 -5.71 -51.64
CA GLU A 112 -34.49 -5.03 -50.65
C GLU A 112 -34.85 -5.58 -49.27
N PRO A 113 -33.85 -5.94 -48.43
CA PRO A 113 -34.11 -6.34 -47.06
C PRO A 113 -34.75 -5.13 -46.37
N ARG A 114 -36.06 -5.21 -46.13
CA ARG A 114 -36.76 -4.30 -45.22
C ARG A 114 -36.05 -4.42 -43.87
N PHE A 115 -35.18 -3.47 -43.59
CA PHE A 115 -34.71 -3.22 -42.23
C PHE A 115 -35.93 -2.74 -41.46
N ASP A 116 -36.66 -3.70 -40.87
CA ASP A 116 -37.75 -3.43 -39.96
C ASP A 116 -37.16 -2.60 -38.81
N LEU A 117 -37.48 -1.31 -38.82
CA LEU A 117 -37.12 -0.33 -37.81
C LEU A 117 -37.89 -0.56 -36.50
N THR A 118 -38.22 -1.82 -36.18
CA THR A 118 -38.62 -2.28 -34.85
C THR A 118 -37.41 -2.37 -33.91
N VAL A 119 -36.45 -1.46 -34.04
CA VAL A 119 -35.31 -1.28 -33.10
C VAL A 119 -35.79 -0.68 -31.77
N TYR A 120 -37.05 -0.22 -31.71
CA TYR A 120 -37.64 0.36 -30.52
C TYR A 120 -38.50 -0.65 -29.76
N MET A 121 -37.95 -1.18 -28.67
CA MET A 121 -38.74 -1.89 -27.64
C MET A 121 -39.87 -1.00 -27.13
N LYS A 122 -41.03 -1.60 -26.81
CA LYS A 122 -42.10 -0.86 -26.14
C LYS A 122 -41.60 -0.39 -24.77
N ARG A 123 -41.98 0.83 -24.35
CA ARG A 123 -41.53 1.43 -23.08
C ARG A 123 -41.73 0.51 -21.87
N GLY A 124 -42.87 -0.16 -21.79
CA GLY A 124 -43.16 -1.10 -20.71
C GLY A 124 -42.32 -2.38 -20.75
N GLU A 125 -41.78 -2.76 -21.92
CA GLU A 125 -40.84 -3.88 -22.04
C GLU A 125 -39.43 -3.44 -21.66
N TRP A 126 -39.00 -2.25 -22.10
CA TRP A 126 -37.72 -1.67 -21.69
C TRP A 126 -37.66 -1.45 -20.18
N ALA A 127 -38.71 -0.90 -19.57
CA ALA A 127 -38.80 -0.70 -18.12
C ALA A 127 -38.65 -2.04 -17.37
N ARG A 128 -39.32 -3.10 -17.83
CA ARG A 128 -39.17 -4.45 -17.25
C ARG A 128 -37.76 -5.00 -17.39
N VAL A 129 -37.10 -4.78 -18.53
CA VAL A 129 -35.69 -5.20 -18.74
C VAL A 129 -34.74 -4.44 -17.81
N VAL A 130 -34.92 -3.13 -17.64
CA VAL A 130 -34.12 -2.31 -16.73
C VAL A 130 -34.37 -2.71 -15.27
N CYS A 131 -35.62 -2.91 -14.87
CA CYS A 131 -35.96 -3.40 -13.52
C CYS A 131 -35.40 -4.79 -13.26
N GLY A 132 -35.47 -5.70 -14.24
CA GLY A 132 -34.87 -7.03 -14.16
C GLY A 132 -33.34 -6.99 -14.08
N ALA A 133 -32.69 -6.09 -14.82
CA ALA A 133 -31.25 -5.84 -14.71
C ALA A 133 -30.89 -5.30 -13.32
N GLY A 134 -31.68 -4.35 -12.82
CA GLY A 134 -31.54 -3.80 -11.47
C GLY A 134 -31.64 -4.88 -10.40
N ALA A 135 -32.70 -5.70 -10.45
CA ALA A 135 -32.88 -6.80 -9.50
C ALA A 135 -31.73 -7.82 -9.58
N ALA A 136 -31.27 -8.16 -10.78
CA ALA A 136 -30.15 -9.08 -10.98
C ALA A 136 -28.83 -8.54 -10.41
N VAL A 137 -28.50 -7.27 -10.66
CA VAL A 137 -27.28 -6.65 -10.11
C VAL A 137 -27.35 -6.52 -8.59
N GLY A 138 -28.50 -6.11 -8.05
CA GLY A 138 -28.72 -6.02 -6.60
C GLY A 138 -28.61 -7.38 -5.91
N ALA A 139 -29.24 -8.42 -6.46
CA ALA A 139 -29.12 -9.78 -5.97
C ALA A 139 -27.68 -10.31 -6.07
N GLY A 140 -26.97 -9.94 -7.13
CA GLY A 140 -25.55 -10.24 -7.29
C GLY A 140 -24.72 -9.65 -6.14
N LEU A 141 -24.84 -8.34 -5.91
CA LEU A 141 -24.16 -7.65 -4.80
C LEU A 141 -24.46 -8.29 -3.44
N ALA A 142 -25.74 -8.57 -3.15
CA ALA A 142 -26.15 -9.23 -1.92
C ALA A 142 -25.55 -10.64 -1.78
N GLY A 143 -25.53 -11.42 -2.87
CA GLY A 143 -24.91 -12.74 -2.92
C GLY A 143 -23.40 -12.71 -2.68
N GLY A 144 -22.69 -11.75 -3.27
CA GLY A 144 -21.25 -11.59 -3.06
C GLY A 144 -20.88 -11.17 -1.63
N LEU A 145 -21.67 -10.26 -1.05
CA LEU A 145 -21.54 -9.85 0.35
C LEU A 145 -21.83 -11.01 1.31
N GLY A 146 -22.92 -11.76 1.05
CA GLY A 146 -23.28 -12.93 1.85
C GLY A 146 -22.22 -14.02 1.81
N ALA A 147 -21.67 -14.33 0.62
CA ALA A 147 -20.59 -15.31 0.49
C ALA A 147 -19.31 -14.87 1.22
N SER A 148 -18.95 -13.58 1.14
CA SER A 148 -17.79 -13.02 1.85
C SER A 148 -17.98 -13.07 3.38
N ALA A 149 -19.19 -12.77 3.86
CA ALA A 149 -19.53 -12.85 5.27
C ALA A 149 -19.52 -14.29 5.79
N ALA A 150 -20.07 -15.24 5.01
CA ALA A 150 -20.06 -16.66 5.34
C ALA A 150 -18.64 -17.23 5.42
N MET A 151 -17.75 -16.85 4.49
CA MET A 151 -16.34 -17.23 4.57
C MET A 151 -15.67 -16.62 5.80
N GLY A 152 -15.96 -15.35 6.11
CA GLY A 152 -15.45 -14.69 7.31
C GLY A 152 -15.87 -15.42 8.60
N ALA A 153 -17.13 -15.86 8.67
CA ALA A 153 -17.64 -16.65 9.79
C ALA A 153 -16.97 -18.03 9.87
N LEU A 154 -16.81 -18.73 8.74
CA LEU A 154 -16.12 -20.02 8.69
C LEU A 154 -14.66 -19.90 9.18
N LEU A 155 -13.92 -18.91 8.68
CA LEU A 155 -12.53 -18.66 9.10
C LEU A 155 -12.44 -18.28 10.58
N HIS A 156 -13.47 -17.62 11.11
CA HIS A 156 -13.57 -17.28 12.53
C HIS A 156 -13.73 -18.53 13.40
N GLU A 157 -14.63 -19.44 13.03
CA GLU A 157 -14.86 -20.72 13.72
C GLU A 157 -13.63 -21.64 13.64
N LEU A 158 -12.91 -21.62 12.53
CA LEU A 158 -11.67 -22.38 12.34
C LEU A 158 -10.45 -21.78 13.05
N GLY A 159 -10.61 -20.68 13.81
CA GLY A 159 -9.51 -20.02 14.51
C GLY A 159 -8.50 -19.29 13.60
N ALA A 160 -8.76 -19.21 12.30
CA ALA A 160 -7.89 -18.59 11.30
C ALA A 160 -8.15 -17.07 11.16
N ARG A 161 -8.29 -16.37 12.29
CA ARG A 161 -8.58 -14.93 12.30
C ARG A 161 -7.36 -14.15 11.77
N LEU A 162 -7.55 -13.35 10.71
CA LEU A 162 -6.61 -12.38 10.15
C LEU A 162 -5.28 -12.91 9.54
N ALA A 163 -4.90 -14.17 9.78
CA ALA A 163 -3.63 -14.74 9.28
C ALA A 163 -3.51 -14.81 7.74
N PHE A 164 -4.64 -14.73 7.02
CA PHE A 164 -4.65 -14.73 5.56
C PHE A 164 -4.45 -13.33 4.94
N TYR A 165 -4.67 -12.23 5.69
CA TYR A 165 -4.43 -10.87 5.18
C TYR A 165 -2.94 -10.61 4.90
N SER A 166 -2.04 -11.31 5.62
CA SER A 166 -0.60 -11.28 5.36
C SER A 166 -0.18 -12.13 4.14
N ARG A 167 -1.13 -12.87 3.53
CA ARG A 167 -0.89 -13.75 2.39
C ARG A 167 -1.83 -13.36 1.23
N PRO A 168 -1.46 -12.36 0.41
CA PRO A 168 -2.33 -11.80 -0.64
C PRO A 168 -2.87 -12.86 -1.61
N TRP A 169 -2.13 -13.94 -1.84
CA TRP A 169 -2.54 -15.05 -2.70
C TRP A 169 -3.75 -15.84 -2.16
N LEU A 170 -4.02 -15.80 -0.84
CA LEU A 170 -5.21 -16.40 -0.23
C LEU A 170 -6.47 -15.54 -0.37
N LEU A 171 -6.33 -14.23 -0.61
CA LEU A 171 -7.48 -13.32 -0.77
C LEU A 171 -8.33 -13.67 -1.99
N VAL A 172 -7.70 -14.15 -3.07
CA VAL A 172 -8.40 -14.51 -4.30
C VAL A 172 -9.30 -15.74 -4.13
N PRO A 173 -8.81 -16.92 -3.70
CA PRO A 173 -9.64 -18.10 -3.54
C PRO A 173 -10.61 -18.02 -2.36
N LEU A 174 -10.26 -17.33 -1.25
CA LEU A 174 -11.13 -17.27 -0.08
C LEU A 174 -12.18 -16.18 -0.15
N TYR A 175 -11.88 -15.01 -0.74
CA TYR A 175 -12.81 -13.88 -0.75
C TYR A 175 -13.31 -13.52 -2.15
N ALA A 176 -12.39 -13.34 -3.11
CA ALA A 176 -12.81 -12.86 -4.43
C ALA A 176 -13.64 -13.90 -5.19
N LEU A 177 -13.24 -15.18 -5.15
CA LEU A 177 -13.90 -16.23 -5.93
C LEU A 177 -15.31 -16.57 -5.39
N PRO A 178 -15.53 -16.79 -4.08
CA PRO A 178 -16.87 -16.98 -3.53
C PRO A 178 -17.77 -15.77 -3.74
N ALA A 179 -17.23 -14.55 -3.59
CA ALA A 179 -18.00 -13.33 -3.84
C ALA A 179 -18.43 -13.23 -5.31
N VAL A 180 -17.53 -13.52 -6.26
CA VAL A 180 -17.84 -13.50 -7.70
C VAL A 180 -18.83 -14.62 -8.07
N CYS A 181 -18.67 -15.82 -7.51
CA CYS A 181 -19.61 -16.93 -7.72
C CYS A 181 -21.01 -16.60 -7.18
N GLY A 182 -21.10 -16.06 -5.97
CA GLY A 182 -22.35 -15.59 -5.38
C GLY A 182 -22.98 -14.47 -6.20
N CYS A 183 -22.18 -13.49 -6.63
CA CYS A 183 -22.62 -12.43 -7.54
C CYS A 183 -23.21 -12.99 -8.85
N TRP A 184 -22.49 -13.91 -9.49
CA TRP A 184 -22.89 -14.45 -10.78
C TRP A 184 -24.11 -15.36 -10.69
N GLY A 185 -24.16 -16.24 -9.69
CA GLY A 185 -25.29 -17.16 -9.45
C GLY A 185 -26.59 -16.40 -9.19
N SER A 186 -26.56 -15.46 -8.24
CA SER A 186 -27.73 -14.64 -7.89
C SER A 186 -28.18 -13.75 -9.05
N ALA A 187 -27.24 -13.11 -9.77
CA ALA A 187 -27.60 -12.30 -10.93
C ALA A 187 -28.23 -13.14 -12.06
N ARG A 188 -27.69 -14.33 -12.33
CA ARG A 188 -28.20 -15.22 -13.37
C ARG A 188 -29.60 -15.75 -13.03
N TRP A 189 -29.80 -16.19 -11.79
CA TRP A 189 -31.08 -16.70 -11.31
C TRP A 189 -32.17 -15.63 -11.29
N THR A 190 -31.86 -14.43 -10.78
CA THR A 190 -32.81 -13.32 -10.77
C THR A 190 -33.12 -12.83 -12.18
N TRP A 191 -32.13 -12.80 -13.08
CA TRP A 191 -32.35 -12.45 -14.48
C TRP A 191 -33.25 -13.46 -15.21
N SER A 192 -33.03 -14.77 -15.01
CA SER A 192 -33.85 -15.79 -15.66
C SER A 192 -35.30 -15.75 -15.19
N ARG A 193 -35.55 -15.42 -13.91
CA ARG A 193 -36.90 -15.22 -13.37
C ARG A 193 -37.55 -13.91 -13.82
N ALA A 194 -36.81 -12.80 -13.78
CA ALA A 194 -37.35 -11.48 -14.08
C ALA A 194 -37.67 -11.27 -15.57
N VAL A 195 -36.88 -11.90 -16.47
CA VAL A 195 -37.04 -11.72 -17.92
C VAL A 195 -37.75 -12.91 -18.57
N GLY A 196 -37.80 -14.07 -17.90
CA GLY A 196 -38.52 -15.27 -18.33
C GLY A 196 -38.10 -15.80 -19.72
N ALA A 197 -38.93 -16.69 -20.30
CA ALA A 197 -38.71 -17.25 -21.64
C ALA A 197 -38.69 -16.20 -22.77
N ARG A 198 -39.27 -15.02 -22.53
CA ARG A 198 -39.28 -13.88 -23.47
C ARG A 198 -37.95 -13.13 -23.53
N GLY A 199 -37.01 -13.41 -22.61
CA GLY A 199 -35.66 -12.83 -22.61
C GLY A 199 -34.79 -13.20 -23.81
N ALA A 200 -35.19 -14.22 -24.59
CA ALA A 200 -34.55 -14.55 -25.86
C ALA A 200 -34.59 -13.40 -26.88
N ALA A 201 -35.53 -12.45 -26.74
CA ALA A 201 -35.64 -11.26 -27.60
C ALA A 201 -34.67 -10.13 -27.20
N VAL A 202 -34.13 -10.16 -25.98
CA VAL A 202 -33.22 -9.13 -25.46
C VAL A 202 -31.79 -9.67 -25.44
N ARG A 203 -31.28 -10.00 -26.63
CA ARG A 203 -29.89 -10.43 -26.81
C ARG A 203 -29.00 -9.25 -27.23
N GLY A 204 -27.70 -9.41 -27.03
CA GLY A 204 -26.69 -8.47 -27.49
C GLY A 204 -26.71 -7.13 -26.77
N TRP A 205 -26.72 -6.04 -27.55
CA TRP A 205 -26.43 -4.68 -27.06
C TRP A 205 -27.42 -4.18 -26.00
N TRP A 206 -28.71 -4.48 -26.14
CA TRP A 206 -29.75 -4.02 -25.20
C TRP A 206 -29.58 -4.60 -23.81
N ARG A 207 -29.21 -5.88 -23.71
CA ARG A 207 -28.87 -6.53 -22.44
C ARG A 207 -27.63 -5.93 -21.82
N ALA A 208 -26.57 -5.77 -22.62
CA ALA A 208 -25.32 -5.18 -22.14
C ALA A 208 -25.53 -3.75 -21.61
N ARG A 209 -26.38 -2.96 -22.30
CA ARG A 209 -26.73 -1.60 -21.88
C ARG A 209 -27.54 -1.59 -20.59
N ALA A 210 -28.62 -2.38 -20.49
CA ALA A 210 -29.44 -2.45 -19.27
C ALA A 210 -28.62 -2.93 -18.07
N CYS A 211 -27.77 -3.93 -18.25
CA CYS A 211 -26.82 -4.38 -17.23
C CYS A 211 -25.83 -3.27 -16.87
N GLY A 212 -25.27 -2.54 -17.84
CA GLY A 212 -24.34 -1.44 -17.58
C GLY A 212 -24.96 -0.30 -16.77
N GLU A 213 -26.18 0.12 -17.12
CA GLU A 213 -26.92 1.15 -16.39
C GLU A 213 -27.27 0.68 -14.96
N ALA A 214 -27.69 -0.57 -14.78
CA ALA A 214 -27.94 -1.16 -13.47
C ALA A 214 -26.67 -1.28 -12.60
N VAL A 215 -25.54 -1.68 -13.20
CA VAL A 215 -24.23 -1.75 -12.53
C VAL A 215 -23.79 -0.38 -12.03
N CYS A 216 -23.94 0.67 -12.84
CA CYS A 216 -23.61 2.03 -12.43
C CYS A 216 -24.51 2.51 -11.28
N ALA A 217 -25.82 2.26 -11.36
CA ALA A 217 -26.76 2.69 -10.32
C ALA A 217 -26.47 2.00 -8.97
N TRP A 218 -26.35 0.67 -8.98
CA TRP A 218 -26.06 -0.10 -7.77
C TRP A 218 -24.64 0.11 -7.24
N GLY A 219 -23.66 0.24 -8.13
CA GLY A 219 -22.28 0.59 -7.76
C GLY A 219 -22.23 1.96 -7.07
N GLY A 220 -22.96 2.95 -7.59
CA GLY A 220 -23.11 4.26 -6.97
C GLY A 220 -23.76 4.19 -5.59
N LEU A 221 -24.86 3.44 -5.45
CA LEU A 221 -25.53 3.23 -4.16
C LEU A 221 -24.64 2.51 -3.14
N ALA A 222 -23.91 1.48 -3.56
CA ALA A 222 -22.99 0.75 -2.70
C ALA A 222 -21.83 1.64 -2.22
N LEU A 223 -21.25 2.44 -3.11
CA LEU A 223 -20.21 3.41 -2.76
C LEU A 223 -20.74 4.50 -1.83
N ALA A 224 -21.95 5.02 -2.07
CA ALA A 224 -22.60 5.99 -1.20
C ALA A 224 -22.86 5.39 0.19
N ALA A 225 -23.33 4.14 0.27
CA ALA A 225 -23.53 3.44 1.55
C ALA A 225 -22.19 3.18 2.29
N CYS A 226 -21.12 2.84 1.57
CA CYS A 226 -19.78 2.72 2.15
C CYS A 226 -19.28 4.05 2.70
N ALA A 227 -19.45 5.14 1.93
CA ALA A 227 -19.08 6.48 2.34
C ALA A 227 -19.88 6.95 3.58
N ALA A 228 -21.19 6.70 3.60
CA ALA A 228 -22.06 7.00 4.74
C ALA A 228 -21.66 6.25 6.02
N ARG A 229 -21.05 5.06 5.89
CA ARG A 229 -20.50 4.27 7.01
C ARG A 229 -19.02 4.57 7.32
N GLY A 230 -18.42 5.59 6.70
CA GLY A 230 -17.03 5.95 6.92
C GLY A 230 -16.00 4.94 6.37
N LEU A 231 -16.43 3.99 5.52
CA LEU A 231 -15.54 3.01 4.91
C LEU A 231 -14.70 3.69 3.81
N ARG A 232 -13.43 3.94 4.11
CA ARG A 232 -12.48 4.62 3.20
C ARG A 232 -11.99 3.75 2.04
N SER A 233 -12.26 2.44 2.06
CA SER A 233 -11.86 1.47 1.02
C SER A 233 -13.06 0.88 0.27
N GLY A 234 -13.79 1.73 -0.46
CA GLY A 234 -14.93 1.32 -1.30
C GLY A 234 -14.55 0.61 -2.60
N PHE A 235 -13.25 0.38 -2.86
CA PHE A 235 -12.77 -0.17 -4.12
C PHE A 235 -13.14 -1.64 -4.33
N VAL A 236 -13.26 -2.40 -3.24
CA VAL A 236 -13.57 -3.85 -3.28
C VAL A 236 -15.00 -4.13 -3.76
N PRO A 237 -16.05 -3.44 -3.26
CA PRO A 237 -17.40 -3.54 -3.83
C PRO A 237 -17.46 -3.25 -5.33
N PHE A 238 -16.70 -2.25 -5.82
CA PHE A 238 -16.69 -1.87 -7.22
C PHE A 238 -16.15 -2.97 -8.15
N LEU A 239 -15.14 -3.73 -7.70
CA LEU A 239 -14.60 -4.87 -8.43
C LEU A 239 -15.61 -6.02 -8.58
N TRP A 240 -16.46 -6.23 -7.57
CA TRP A 240 -17.50 -7.26 -7.60
C TRP A 240 -18.60 -6.96 -8.63
N VAL A 241 -18.96 -5.69 -8.81
CA VAL A 241 -20.04 -5.29 -9.74
C VAL A 241 -19.63 -5.42 -11.21
N ARG A 242 -18.33 -5.21 -11.51
CA ARG A 242 -17.81 -5.26 -12.89
C ARG A 242 -17.84 -6.68 -13.49
N GLY A 243 -17.76 -7.73 -12.66
CA GLY A 243 -17.82 -9.13 -13.11
C GLY A 243 -19.19 -9.52 -13.69
N VAL A 244 -20.27 -8.99 -13.11
CA VAL A 244 -21.67 -9.30 -13.51
C VAL A 244 -21.98 -8.80 -14.94
N GLY A 245 -21.39 -7.67 -15.36
CA GLY A 245 -21.61 -7.11 -16.69
C GLY A 245 -20.92 -7.86 -17.84
N ARG A 246 -19.85 -8.62 -17.57
CA ARG A 246 -19.06 -9.33 -18.61
C ARG A 246 -19.52 -10.76 -18.86
N GLY A 247 -20.01 -11.47 -17.83
CA GLY A 247 -20.38 -12.89 -17.93
C GLY A 247 -21.59 -13.22 -18.84
N GLY A 248 -22.30 -12.23 -19.36
CA GLY A 248 -23.46 -12.42 -20.25
C GLY A 248 -23.21 -12.24 -21.74
N ALA A 249 -22.04 -11.73 -22.14
CA ALA A 249 -21.74 -11.37 -23.54
C ALA A 249 -20.78 -12.36 -24.26
N GLY A 250 -20.24 -13.36 -23.54
CA GLY A 250 -19.22 -14.27 -24.06
C GLY A 250 -19.73 -15.55 -24.75
N GLY A 251 -21.04 -15.73 -24.91
CA GLY A 251 -21.61 -16.89 -25.61
C GLY A 251 -22.00 -16.55 -27.05
N SER A 252 -21.25 -17.09 -28.01
CA SER A 252 -21.46 -17.02 -29.47
C SER A 252 -21.11 -15.71 -30.18
N ALA A 253 -19.87 -15.62 -30.69
CA ALA A 253 -19.56 -15.01 -32.00
C ALA A 253 -18.08 -15.22 -32.37
N ALA A 254 -17.71 -16.43 -32.79
CA ALA A 254 -16.63 -16.61 -33.75
C ALA A 254 -17.25 -16.49 -35.15
N GLY A 255 -17.35 -15.26 -35.65
CA GLY A 255 -17.88 -14.96 -36.97
C GLY A 255 -17.25 -13.67 -37.46
N ARG A 256 -16.30 -13.79 -38.40
CA ARG A 256 -15.69 -12.65 -39.10
C ARG A 256 -16.77 -11.91 -39.87
N ALA A 257 -16.95 -10.64 -39.56
CA ALA A 257 -17.62 -9.69 -40.45
C ALA A 257 -16.73 -8.44 -40.54
N ASP A 258 -16.12 -8.28 -41.71
CA ASP A 258 -15.42 -7.06 -42.11
C ASP A 258 -16.41 -5.90 -42.20
N VAL A 259 -16.12 -4.83 -41.47
CA VAL A 259 -16.85 -3.55 -41.57
C VAL A 259 -15.87 -2.48 -42.05
N PRO A 260 -16.17 -1.71 -43.12
CA PRO A 260 -15.26 -0.72 -43.67
C PRO A 260 -15.05 0.45 -42.69
N ARG A 261 -13.81 0.65 -42.24
CA ARG A 261 -13.43 1.76 -41.36
C ARG A 261 -13.38 3.08 -42.14
N GLY A 262 -14.46 3.86 -42.08
CA GLY A 262 -14.54 5.21 -42.64
C GLY A 262 -13.59 6.21 -41.96
N ARG A 263 -12.84 6.96 -42.79
CA ARG A 263 -11.80 7.95 -42.41
C ARG A 263 -12.28 9.12 -41.54
N ARG A 264 -13.59 9.31 -41.34
CA ARG A 264 -14.16 10.44 -40.57
C ARG A 264 -13.95 10.33 -39.05
N TRP A 265 -13.72 9.14 -38.50
CA TRP A 265 -13.48 8.95 -37.05
C TRP A 265 -12.10 9.42 -36.58
N ARG A 266 -11.09 9.50 -37.46
CA ARG A 266 -9.74 9.96 -37.08
C ARG A 266 -9.65 11.49 -36.91
N ALA A 267 -10.48 12.26 -37.63
CA ALA A 267 -10.51 13.72 -37.52
C ALA A 267 -11.18 14.20 -36.22
N ALA A 268 -12.25 13.53 -35.79
CA ALA A 268 -12.95 13.86 -34.54
C ALA A 268 -12.08 13.59 -33.30
N ARG A 269 -11.32 12.48 -33.29
CA ARG A 269 -10.34 12.16 -32.22
C ARG A 269 -9.16 13.14 -32.16
N ARG A 270 -8.66 13.62 -33.31
CA ARG A 270 -7.56 14.60 -33.33
C ARG A 270 -7.99 15.97 -32.77
N ARG A 271 -9.22 16.41 -33.03
CA ARG A 271 -9.74 17.69 -32.47
C ARG A 271 -10.08 17.60 -30.98
N THR A 272 -10.58 16.46 -30.48
CA THR A 272 -10.80 16.27 -29.03
C THR A 272 -9.50 16.06 -28.26
N CYS A 273 -8.49 15.37 -28.83
CA CYS A 273 -7.16 15.27 -28.21
C CYS A 273 -6.32 16.55 -28.27
N ALA A 274 -6.60 17.47 -29.20
CA ALA A 274 -5.94 18.78 -29.26
C ALA A 274 -6.52 19.75 -28.21
N ARG A 275 -7.86 19.79 -28.05
CA ARG A 275 -8.48 20.59 -26.97
C ARG A 275 -8.22 20.05 -25.57
N ALA A 276 -8.09 18.74 -25.39
CA ALA A 276 -7.69 18.16 -24.11
C ALA A 276 -6.21 18.45 -23.76
N ARG A 277 -5.34 18.72 -24.74
CA ARG A 277 -3.94 19.10 -24.50
C ARG A 277 -3.75 20.56 -24.13
N CYS A 278 -4.61 21.48 -24.58
CA CYS A 278 -4.51 22.88 -24.18
C CYS A 278 -5.05 23.16 -22.77
N ALA A 279 -5.85 22.27 -22.18
CA ALA A 279 -6.30 22.37 -20.78
C ALA A 279 -5.30 21.74 -19.78
N TRP A 280 -4.27 21.07 -20.29
CA TRP A 280 -3.17 20.53 -19.51
C TRP A 280 -1.92 21.31 -19.91
N GLY A 281 -1.81 22.54 -19.39
CA GLY A 281 -0.59 23.32 -19.51
C GLY A 281 0.62 22.51 -19.01
N GLU A 282 1.79 22.85 -19.54
CA GLU A 282 3.07 22.15 -19.29
C GLU A 282 3.51 22.09 -17.82
N GLY A 283 2.77 22.71 -16.89
CA GLY A 283 2.79 22.36 -15.48
C GLY A 283 1.64 21.40 -15.16
N GLY A 284 1.87 20.09 -15.29
CA GLY A 284 0.92 19.09 -14.79
C GLY A 284 0.58 19.43 -13.34
N ALA A 285 -0.67 19.78 -13.07
CA ALA A 285 -1.14 20.21 -11.76
C ALA A 285 -0.96 19.08 -10.75
N ARG A 286 0.25 18.96 -10.20
CA ARG A 286 0.50 18.25 -8.96
C ARG A 286 -0.34 18.99 -7.94
N CYS A 287 -1.39 18.33 -7.48
CA CYS A 287 -2.20 18.79 -6.38
C CYS A 287 -1.30 19.29 -5.25
N SER A 288 -1.31 20.59 -4.94
CA SER A 288 -0.52 21.17 -3.87
C SER A 288 -0.88 20.54 -2.52
N TYR A 289 0.12 20.36 -1.66
CA TYR A 289 -0.08 19.90 -0.29
C TYR A 289 -0.96 20.90 0.47
N SER A 290 -1.79 20.37 1.38
CA SER A 290 -2.69 21.15 2.24
C SER A 290 -2.85 20.45 3.58
N ALA A 291 -3.53 21.08 4.54
CA ALA A 291 -3.82 20.45 5.84
C ALA A 291 -4.63 19.14 5.69
N GLU A 292 -5.49 19.03 4.68
CA GLU A 292 -6.29 17.83 4.39
C GLU A 292 -5.51 16.74 3.63
N ARG A 293 -4.37 17.10 3.05
CA ARG A 293 -3.48 16.21 2.29
C ARG A 293 -2.02 16.53 2.63
N PRO A 294 -1.62 16.28 3.88
CA PRO A 294 -0.34 16.74 4.33
C PRO A 294 0.78 15.94 3.67
N GLN A 295 1.90 16.60 3.40
CA GLN A 295 3.12 15.90 3.01
C GLN A 295 3.73 15.21 4.21
N ARG A 296 4.07 13.93 4.09
CA ARG A 296 4.81 13.23 5.13
C ARG A 296 6.29 13.60 5.03
N VAL A 297 6.85 14.11 6.12
CA VAL A 297 8.26 14.47 6.22
C VAL A 297 8.88 13.63 7.33
N LEU A 298 9.88 12.82 6.98
CA LEU A 298 10.65 12.08 7.97
C LEU A 298 11.96 12.82 8.25
N LEU A 299 12.30 13.01 9.52
CA LEU A 299 13.48 13.76 9.95
C LEU A 299 14.18 13.03 11.10
N PHE A 300 15.45 12.66 10.91
CA PHE A 300 16.23 11.94 11.91
C PHE A 300 17.40 12.79 12.38
N HIS A 301 17.35 13.25 13.63
CA HIS A 301 18.48 13.96 14.22
C HIS A 301 19.52 12.94 14.67
N THR A 302 20.65 12.88 13.99
CA THR A 302 21.59 11.76 14.06
C THR A 302 22.92 12.18 14.62
N ARG A 303 23.41 11.42 15.59
CA ARG A 303 24.82 11.34 15.97
C ARG A 303 25.39 10.07 15.37
N ARG A 304 26.49 10.17 14.62
CA ARG A 304 27.17 9.03 14.02
C ARG A 304 28.59 8.93 14.54
N THR A 305 28.95 7.76 15.04
CA THR A 305 30.30 7.43 15.52
C THR A 305 30.90 6.36 14.61
N ASP A 306 32.03 6.69 13.98
CA ASP A 306 32.79 5.82 13.11
C ASP A 306 33.96 5.21 13.90
N HIS A 307 33.92 3.89 14.09
CA HIS A 307 34.92 3.11 14.83
C HIS A 307 35.98 2.46 13.93
N ALA A 308 36.01 2.71 12.61
CA ALA A 308 37.02 2.12 11.73
C ALA A 308 38.43 2.66 11.98
N ARG A 309 38.57 3.80 12.66
CA ARG A 309 39.87 4.39 13.02
C ARG A 309 39.86 4.79 14.50
N ALA A 310 41.03 4.69 15.13
CA ALA A 310 41.25 5.19 16.49
C ALA A 310 41.96 6.56 16.41
N PRO A 311 41.48 7.61 17.12
CA PRO A 311 40.23 7.64 17.89
C PRO A 311 38.99 7.66 16.99
N PRO A 312 37.82 7.19 17.48
CA PRO A 312 36.57 7.22 16.71
C PRO A 312 36.19 8.65 16.31
N SER A 313 35.76 8.85 15.06
CA SER A 313 35.25 10.15 14.60
C SER A 313 33.75 10.25 14.86
N VAL A 314 33.30 11.44 15.27
CA VAL A 314 31.89 11.71 15.61
C VAL A 314 31.40 12.87 14.77
N GLU A 315 30.19 12.73 14.23
CA GLU A 315 29.50 13.78 13.49
C GLU A 315 28.02 13.86 13.86
N HIS A 316 27.41 15.01 13.58
CA HIS A 316 26.01 15.31 13.86
C HIS A 316 25.33 15.87 12.61
N PHE A 317 24.18 15.29 12.25
CA PHE A 317 23.43 15.71 11.07
C PHE A 317 21.95 15.35 11.20
N PHE A 318 21.10 16.08 10.50
CA PHE A 318 19.74 15.66 10.23
C PHE A 318 19.70 14.87 8.93
N TRP A 319 19.02 13.72 8.95
CA TRP A 319 18.81 12.91 7.77
C TRP A 319 17.33 12.87 7.38
N ILE A 320 17.02 13.15 6.12
CA ILE A 320 15.66 13.31 5.58
C ILE A 320 15.46 12.34 4.42
N PRO A 321 14.81 11.17 4.61
CA PRO A 321 14.47 10.30 3.49
C PRO A 321 13.31 10.84 2.65
N GLU A 322 13.38 10.60 1.35
CA GLU A 322 12.28 10.83 0.40
C GLU A 322 11.14 9.81 0.56
N ILE A 323 10.34 9.91 1.63
CA ILE A 323 9.10 9.13 1.78
C ILE A 323 7.96 9.60 0.87
N ASP A 324 8.02 10.86 0.44
CA ASP A 324 7.08 11.49 -0.49
C ASP A 324 7.83 11.99 -1.72
N ALA A 325 7.20 11.96 -2.88
CA ALA A 325 7.84 12.19 -4.17
C ALA A 325 8.28 13.64 -4.41
N ASN A 326 7.81 14.59 -3.58
CA ASN A 326 8.24 15.98 -3.64
C ASN A 326 9.18 16.37 -2.48
N THR A 327 9.55 15.45 -1.58
CA THR A 327 10.67 15.69 -0.68
C THR A 327 11.96 15.63 -1.51
N PRO A 328 12.96 16.50 -1.28
CA PRO A 328 12.97 17.64 -0.39
C PRO A 328 12.48 18.94 -1.07
N HIS A 329 12.13 18.90 -2.36
CA HIS A 329 11.78 20.06 -3.18
C HIS A 329 10.73 20.98 -2.56
N SER A 330 9.70 20.42 -1.97
CA SER A 330 8.63 21.18 -1.32
C SER A 330 9.04 21.87 -0.03
N LEU A 331 10.18 21.47 0.56
CA LEU A 331 10.74 22.08 1.77
C LEU A 331 11.70 23.24 1.46
N ALA A 332 12.02 23.45 0.17
CA ALA A 332 12.79 24.60 -0.28
C ALA A 332 12.10 25.90 0.17
N GLY A 333 12.86 26.79 0.80
CA GLY A 333 12.37 28.05 1.39
C GLY A 333 11.94 27.97 2.87
N TYR A 334 11.78 26.77 3.44
CA TYR A 334 11.42 26.58 4.85
C TYR A 334 12.58 26.04 5.68
N VAL A 335 13.33 25.10 5.11
CA VAL A 335 14.50 24.49 5.73
C VAL A 335 15.77 25.02 5.07
N GLU A 336 16.58 25.71 5.85
CA GLU A 336 17.88 26.23 5.40
C GLU A 336 18.82 25.08 5.03
N GLY A 337 19.57 25.24 3.93
CA GLY A 337 20.49 24.22 3.45
C GLY A 337 19.85 23.02 2.75
N VAL A 338 18.51 22.90 2.70
CA VAL A 338 17.83 21.76 2.07
C VAL A 338 18.06 21.68 0.55
N GLU A 339 18.24 22.82 -0.10
CA GLU A 339 18.59 22.88 -1.53
C GLU A 339 20.02 22.38 -1.78
N SER A 340 20.95 22.71 -0.89
CA SER A 340 22.32 22.19 -0.94
C SER A 340 22.35 20.70 -0.62
N ALA A 341 21.59 20.24 0.37
CA ALA A 341 21.43 18.82 0.72
C ALA A 341 20.76 18.00 -0.40
N ARG A 342 19.95 18.66 -1.24
CA ARG A 342 19.40 18.07 -2.47
C ARG A 342 20.47 17.89 -3.54
N ALA A 343 21.32 18.90 -3.74
CA ALA A 343 22.43 18.82 -4.69
C ALA A 343 23.45 17.75 -4.29
N SER A 344 23.63 17.55 -2.98
CA SER A 344 24.46 16.50 -2.41
C SER A 344 23.72 15.19 -2.09
N GLY A 345 22.50 14.99 -2.64
CA GLY A 345 21.54 13.93 -2.29
C GLY A 345 22.16 12.66 -1.71
N ALA A 346 21.67 12.19 -0.56
CA ALA A 346 22.28 11.10 0.21
C ALA A 346 22.38 9.86 -0.68
N THR A 347 23.56 9.34 -0.94
CA THR A 347 24.77 9.28 -0.13
C THR A 347 25.89 9.32 -1.15
N ASP A 348 26.99 10.03 -0.86
CA ASP A 348 28.16 10.01 -1.75
C ASP A 348 28.41 8.55 -2.16
N GLU A 349 28.58 8.28 -3.46
CA GLU A 349 28.86 6.92 -3.91
C GLU A 349 30.04 6.33 -3.14
N ALA A 350 30.99 7.18 -2.73
CA ALA A 350 32.08 6.81 -1.84
C ALA A 350 31.60 6.40 -0.44
N GLU A 351 30.62 7.08 0.14
CA GLU A 351 30.05 6.75 1.44
C GLU A 351 29.22 5.45 1.40
N CYS A 352 28.44 5.26 0.34
CA CYS A 352 27.76 3.98 0.06
C CYS A 352 28.74 2.85 -0.23
N ALA A 353 29.90 3.11 -0.81
CA ALA A 353 30.95 2.12 -1.02
C ALA A 353 31.71 1.81 0.28
N ARG A 354 31.80 2.79 1.18
CA ARG A 354 32.51 2.68 2.46
C ARG A 354 31.70 1.95 3.53
N TRP A 355 30.40 2.23 3.62
CA TRP A 355 29.57 1.76 4.71
C TRP A 355 28.34 0.97 4.26
N VAL A 356 28.06 -0.12 4.97
CA VAL A 356 26.78 -0.82 4.82
C VAL A 356 25.62 0.16 5.06
N TYR A 357 24.63 0.14 4.15
CA TYR A 357 23.49 1.07 4.17
C TYR A 357 23.95 2.54 4.12
N CYS A 358 25.11 2.80 3.51
CA CYS A 358 25.69 4.12 3.32
C CYS A 358 25.85 4.91 4.62
N GLY A 359 25.97 4.20 5.75
CA GLY A 359 26.05 4.82 7.07
C GLY A 359 24.81 5.63 7.46
N ALA A 360 23.65 5.32 6.87
CA ALA A 360 22.41 6.02 7.14
C ALA A 360 21.71 5.48 8.40
N PRO A 361 21.07 6.35 9.19
CA PRO A 361 20.39 6.03 10.45
C PRO A 361 19.01 5.40 10.21
N TYR A 362 18.89 4.45 9.27
CA TYR A 362 17.59 4.00 8.80
C TYR A 362 17.00 2.86 9.64
N TYR A 363 15.77 3.04 10.09
CA TYR A 363 15.11 2.13 11.04
C TYR A 363 14.29 0.99 10.38
N LEU A 364 14.12 1.01 9.05
CA LEU A 364 13.36 0.01 8.30
C LEU A 364 14.25 -0.74 7.29
N PRO A 365 13.95 -1.99 6.92
CA PRO A 365 14.72 -2.75 5.92
C PRO A 365 14.39 -2.32 4.47
N VAL A 366 14.25 -1.02 4.20
CA VAL A 366 13.88 -0.49 2.87
C VAL A 366 15.03 0.32 2.28
N ARG A 367 16.08 -0.38 1.81
CA ARG A 367 17.32 0.22 1.26
C ARG A 367 17.07 1.27 0.16
N ARG A 368 15.99 1.15 -0.63
CA ARG A 368 15.67 2.11 -1.70
C ARG A 368 15.43 3.53 -1.20
N LEU A 369 15.02 3.70 0.06
CA LEU A 369 14.79 5.02 0.67
C LEU A 369 16.09 5.64 1.20
N ILE A 370 17.15 4.84 1.36
CA ILE A 370 18.45 5.30 1.84
C ILE A 370 19.18 6.12 0.79
N ALA A 371 19.24 5.59 -0.44
CA ALA A 371 19.86 6.24 -1.60
C ALA A 371 19.09 7.48 -2.12
N ARG A 372 18.03 7.88 -1.40
CA ARG A 372 17.21 9.06 -1.67
C ARG A 372 17.03 9.87 -0.39
N GLY A 373 17.99 9.80 0.52
CA GLY A 373 18.00 10.64 1.70
C GLY A 373 18.60 12.01 1.40
N HIS A 374 18.56 12.91 2.36
CA HIS A 374 19.30 14.17 2.34
C HIS A 374 19.88 14.42 3.71
N SER A 375 21.12 14.87 3.77
CA SER A 375 21.80 15.17 5.03
C SER A 375 21.96 16.68 5.18
N LEU A 376 21.54 17.22 6.33
CA LEU A 376 21.77 18.60 6.74
C LEU A 376 22.69 18.60 7.96
N PRO A 377 23.64 19.54 8.06
CA PRO A 377 24.47 19.63 9.26
C PRO A 377 23.59 19.93 10.50
N ALA A 378 23.94 19.31 11.63
CA ALA A 378 23.37 19.63 12.93
C ALA A 378 24.48 20.16 13.85
N ARG A 379 24.16 21.14 14.69
CA ARG A 379 25.15 21.77 15.58
C ARG A 379 25.24 21.08 16.92
N GLU A 380 24.12 20.58 17.41
CA GLU A 380 23.99 19.90 18.69
C GLU A 380 23.78 18.40 18.44
N PRO A 381 24.17 17.52 19.37
CA PRO A 381 23.81 16.11 19.26
C PRO A 381 22.32 15.88 19.57
N PRO A 382 21.70 14.81 19.05
CA PRO A 382 20.42 14.34 19.55
C PRO A 382 20.51 13.94 21.03
N ARG A 383 19.36 13.86 21.71
CA ARG A 383 19.26 13.38 23.10
C ARG A 383 19.42 11.86 23.22
N THR A 384 19.00 11.12 22.19
CA THR A 384 19.22 9.68 22.11
C THR A 384 20.68 9.30 22.37
N ARG A 385 20.87 8.28 23.21
CA ARG A 385 22.17 7.72 23.54
C ARG A 385 22.18 6.21 23.31
N LEU A 386 23.14 5.78 22.52
CA LEU A 386 23.48 4.38 22.32
C LEU A 386 24.92 4.17 22.78
N GLN A 387 25.14 3.14 23.59
CA GLN A 387 26.47 2.61 23.85
C GLN A 387 26.53 1.26 23.13
N ALA A 388 27.35 1.19 22.09
CA ALA A 388 27.62 -0.04 21.38
C ALA A 388 29.12 -0.33 21.41
N ALA A 389 29.49 -1.53 21.83
CA ALA A 389 30.84 -2.05 21.74
C ALA A 389 30.80 -3.37 20.95
N ALA A 390 31.70 -3.51 19.99
CA ALA A 390 31.78 -4.70 19.16
C ALA A 390 33.19 -5.29 19.26
N ARG A 391 33.26 -6.60 19.43
CA ARG A 391 34.52 -7.35 19.59
C ARG A 391 34.47 -8.58 18.71
N ARG A 392 35.57 -8.86 18.04
CA ARG A 392 35.74 -10.05 17.22
C ARG A 392 36.55 -11.10 17.99
N GLN A 393 36.15 -12.36 17.85
CA GLN A 393 36.87 -13.51 18.37
C GLN A 393 36.89 -14.60 17.29
N ARG A 394 38.08 -15.01 16.85
CA ARG A 394 38.21 -16.15 15.94
C ARG A 394 37.90 -17.44 16.72
N LEU A 395 36.87 -18.19 16.31
CA LEU A 395 36.51 -19.46 16.97
C LEU A 395 37.25 -20.64 16.32
N ASN A 396 37.39 -20.62 15.00
CA ASN A 396 38.18 -21.58 14.24
C ASN A 396 38.62 -20.98 12.89
N ALA A 397 39.23 -21.78 12.01
CA ALA A 397 39.73 -21.34 10.71
C ALA A 397 38.66 -20.76 9.76
N THR A 398 37.38 -21.09 9.97
CA THR A 398 36.26 -20.69 9.09
C THR A 398 35.18 -19.87 9.79
N ILE A 399 35.21 -19.77 11.12
CA ILE A 399 34.18 -19.10 11.91
C ILE A 399 34.82 -18.07 12.83
N SER A 400 34.31 -16.84 12.73
CA SER A 400 34.58 -15.74 13.67
C SER A 400 33.29 -15.35 14.39
N ALA A 401 33.33 -15.28 15.71
CA ALA A 401 32.26 -14.72 16.52
C ALA A 401 32.43 -13.20 16.63
N LEU A 402 31.34 -12.46 16.41
CA LEU A 402 31.22 -11.05 16.73
C LEU A 402 30.34 -10.93 17.97
N HIS A 403 30.90 -10.36 19.02
CA HIS A 403 30.24 -10.05 20.28
C HIS A 403 29.86 -8.58 20.27
N LEU A 404 28.57 -8.29 20.30
CA LEU A 404 28.03 -6.94 20.28
C LEU A 404 27.30 -6.65 21.59
N ASP A 405 27.89 -5.79 22.41
CA ASP A 405 27.32 -5.30 23.67
C ASP A 405 26.61 -3.97 23.41
N ILE A 406 25.30 -3.93 23.62
CA ILE A 406 24.45 -2.78 23.32
C ILE A 406 23.72 -2.33 24.59
N ARG A 407 23.84 -1.05 24.92
CA ARG A 407 22.98 -0.38 25.90
C ARG A 407 22.40 0.85 25.24
N GLY A 408 21.08 0.92 25.13
CA GLY A 408 20.49 1.98 24.34
C GLY A 408 18.99 2.03 24.42
N PRO A 409 18.36 2.78 23.49
CA PRO A 409 16.94 3.06 23.53
C PRO A 409 16.10 1.83 23.21
N GLN A 410 14.79 2.05 23.16
CA GLN A 410 13.73 1.05 23.01
C GLN A 410 13.75 0.34 21.66
N HIS A 411 14.38 0.96 20.65
CA HIS A 411 14.48 0.39 19.32
C HIS A 411 15.92 0.48 18.85
N VAL A 412 16.54 -0.67 18.57
CA VAL A 412 17.89 -0.76 18.00
C VAL A 412 17.82 -1.58 16.72
N VAL A 413 18.45 -1.05 15.67
CA VAL A 413 18.65 -1.77 14.41
C VAL A 413 20.12 -2.13 14.28
N VAL A 414 20.39 -3.40 13.95
CA VAL A 414 21.72 -3.89 13.64
C VAL A 414 21.73 -4.40 12.21
N VAL A 415 22.52 -3.77 11.35
CA VAL A 415 22.79 -4.23 10.00
C VAL A 415 24.18 -4.85 9.95
N VAL A 416 24.25 -6.11 9.53
CA VAL A 416 25.48 -6.88 9.43
C VAL A 416 25.78 -7.13 7.96
N ALA A 417 26.98 -6.79 7.51
CA ALA A 417 27.48 -7.20 6.21
C ALA A 417 28.76 -8.00 6.38
N PRO A 418 28.73 -9.35 6.31
CA PRO A 418 29.95 -10.13 6.23
C PRO A 418 30.81 -9.75 5.03
N ALA A 419 32.11 -10.02 5.10
CA ALA A 419 33.03 -9.88 3.97
C ALA A 419 32.53 -10.64 2.72
N ALA A 420 33.03 -10.26 1.55
CA ALA A 420 32.62 -10.90 0.29
C ALA A 420 32.86 -12.43 0.35
N GLY A 421 31.83 -13.21 -0.02
CA GLY A 421 31.86 -14.68 0.08
C GLY A 421 31.57 -15.26 1.47
N ALA A 422 31.56 -14.46 2.53
CA ALA A 422 31.17 -14.88 3.87
C ALA A 422 29.65 -14.78 4.09
N ARG A 423 29.16 -15.41 5.16
CA ARG A 423 27.74 -15.37 5.56
C ARG A 423 27.57 -15.33 7.08
N LEU A 424 26.46 -14.76 7.55
CA LEU A 424 26.02 -14.94 8.93
C LEU A 424 25.41 -16.35 9.05
N ALA A 425 26.10 -17.24 9.75
CA ALA A 425 25.70 -18.64 9.89
C ALA A 425 24.76 -18.86 11.09
N TRP A 426 24.97 -18.10 12.16
CA TRP A 426 24.21 -18.23 13.40
C TRP A 426 24.14 -16.89 14.15
N THR A 427 23.09 -16.71 14.95
CA THR A 427 22.92 -15.57 15.86
C THR A 427 22.16 -16.00 17.11
N SER A 428 22.53 -15.42 18.25
CA SER A 428 21.84 -15.59 19.54
C SER A 428 20.39 -15.07 19.56
N ALA A 429 20.00 -14.19 18.65
CA ALA A 429 18.70 -13.53 18.68
C ALA A 429 17.61 -14.19 17.80
N LEU A 430 17.99 -14.97 16.78
CA LEU A 430 17.06 -15.49 15.77
C LEU A 430 17.35 -16.94 15.42
N SER A 431 16.30 -17.74 15.26
CA SER A 431 16.38 -19.09 14.68
C SER A 431 16.52 -19.03 13.16
N GLY A 432 17.70 -18.62 12.70
CA GLY A 432 18.04 -18.55 11.27
C GLY A 432 18.07 -17.10 10.74
N PRO A 433 19.25 -16.57 10.37
CA PRO A 433 19.35 -15.21 9.86
C PRO A 433 18.82 -15.11 8.42
N LEU A 434 17.94 -14.14 8.18
CA LEU A 434 17.37 -13.86 6.86
C LEU A 434 18.27 -12.87 6.08
N GLU A 435 18.63 -13.25 4.85
CA GLU A 435 19.44 -12.40 3.98
C GLU A 435 18.60 -11.22 3.43
N GLY A 436 19.12 -10.01 3.58
CA GLY A 436 18.57 -8.79 3.03
C GLY A 436 19.16 -8.42 1.65
N PRO A 437 18.87 -7.22 1.15
CA PRO A 437 19.44 -6.74 -0.13
C PRO A 437 20.97 -6.70 -0.09
N ARG A 438 21.62 -7.28 -1.08
CA ARG A 438 23.10 -7.32 -1.17
C ARG A 438 23.73 -5.95 -1.25
N TRP A 439 24.89 -5.79 -0.63
CA TRP A 439 25.71 -4.58 -0.72
C TRP A 439 26.98 -4.90 -1.53
N GLY A 440 26.99 -4.50 -2.80
CA GLY A 440 27.97 -5.01 -3.75
C GLY A 440 27.89 -6.55 -3.83
N LEU A 441 29.03 -7.21 -3.59
CA LEU A 441 29.14 -8.67 -3.52
C LEU A 441 28.84 -9.24 -2.12
N ARG A 442 28.58 -8.39 -1.12
CA ARG A 442 28.39 -8.78 0.27
C ARG A 442 26.92 -9.06 0.56
N ARG A 443 26.67 -10.11 1.34
CA ARG A 443 25.35 -10.39 1.91
C ARG A 443 25.07 -9.38 3.01
N THR A 444 23.81 -9.07 3.27
CA THR A 444 23.43 -8.23 4.41
C THR A 444 22.38 -8.94 5.26
N TYR A 445 22.35 -8.61 6.54
CA TYR A 445 21.38 -9.13 7.50
C TYR A 445 20.87 -7.95 8.32
N PHE A 446 19.56 -7.90 8.53
CA PHE A 446 18.90 -6.83 9.27
C PHE A 446 18.27 -7.43 10.52
N LEU A 447 18.73 -7.00 11.69
CA LEU A 447 18.18 -7.38 12.97
C LEU A 447 17.51 -6.14 13.58
N SER A 448 16.30 -6.31 14.08
CA SER A 448 15.59 -5.27 14.80
C SER A 448 15.30 -5.76 16.20
N VAL A 449 15.83 -5.04 17.19
CA VAL A 449 15.65 -5.35 18.60
C VAL A 449 14.77 -4.28 19.22
N HIS A 450 13.72 -4.72 19.89
CA HIS A 450 12.73 -3.85 20.50
C HIS A 450 12.60 -4.17 21.99
N HIS A 451 12.57 -3.13 22.82
CA HIS A 451 12.31 -3.21 24.24
C HIS A 451 11.08 -2.36 24.57
N ALA A 452 10.11 -2.98 25.25
CA ALA A 452 8.86 -2.32 25.58
C ALA A 452 8.98 -1.28 26.72
N ARG A 453 10.04 -1.34 27.54
CA ARG A 453 10.27 -0.46 28.71
C ARG A 453 11.76 -0.20 28.89
N ALA A 454 12.09 1.06 29.24
CA ALA A 454 13.41 1.59 29.60
C ALA A 454 14.57 1.23 28.63
N PRO A 455 15.72 1.92 28.70
CA PRO A 455 16.93 1.46 28.02
C PRO A 455 17.34 0.08 28.54
N ALA A 456 17.62 -0.85 27.65
CA ALA A 456 17.99 -2.23 28.01
C ALA A 456 19.43 -2.54 27.61
N HIS A 457 20.06 -3.40 28.41
CA HIS A 457 21.34 -4.01 28.06
C HIS A 457 21.09 -5.30 27.28
N MET A 458 21.74 -5.42 26.12
CA MET A 458 21.59 -6.53 25.20
C MET A 458 22.97 -7.01 24.79
N HIS A 459 23.14 -8.32 24.74
CA HIS A 459 24.34 -8.94 24.21
C HIS A 459 23.94 -9.79 22.99
N LEU A 460 24.54 -9.50 21.84
CA LEU A 460 24.31 -10.23 20.60
C LEU A 460 25.61 -10.92 20.17
N GLU A 461 25.57 -12.24 20.14
CA GLU A 461 26.60 -13.06 19.51
C GLU A 461 26.18 -13.40 18.07
N LEU A 462 27.10 -13.19 17.12
CA LEU A 462 26.92 -13.41 15.68
C LEU A 462 28.08 -14.27 15.14
N HIS A 463 27.80 -15.41 14.51
CA HIS A 463 28.85 -16.26 13.93
C HIS A 463 28.95 -16.03 12.44
N ILE A 464 30.07 -15.47 12.01
CA ILE A 464 30.40 -15.21 10.62
C ILE A 464 31.19 -16.41 10.08
N GLN A 465 30.61 -17.11 9.11
CA GLN A 465 31.28 -18.17 8.40
C GLN A 465 31.96 -17.60 7.15
N VAL A 466 33.28 -17.64 7.15
CA VAL A 466 34.13 -17.23 6.02
C VAL A 466 34.30 -18.44 5.10
N ALA A 467 34.17 -18.21 3.79
CA ALA A 467 34.38 -19.26 2.80
C ALA A 467 35.82 -19.78 2.84
N SER A 468 35.98 -21.10 2.82
CA SER A 468 37.29 -21.73 2.66
C SER A 468 37.93 -21.27 1.33
N THR A 469 39.26 -21.29 1.25
CA THR A 469 40.01 -20.84 0.05
C THR A 469 39.53 -21.52 -1.24
N LEU A 470 39.08 -22.79 -1.15
CA LEU A 470 38.47 -23.54 -2.25
C LEU A 470 37.10 -23.00 -2.70
N GLN A 471 36.26 -22.48 -1.80
CA GLN A 471 35.00 -21.85 -2.16
C GLN A 471 35.19 -20.47 -2.80
N ARG A 472 36.25 -19.74 -2.42
CA ARG A 472 36.61 -18.45 -3.04
C ARG A 472 36.98 -18.60 -4.52
N LEU A 473 37.72 -19.65 -4.87
CA LEU A 473 38.08 -19.95 -6.27
C LEU A 473 36.84 -20.26 -7.12
N HIS A 474 35.87 -21.01 -6.59
CA HIS A 474 34.62 -21.26 -7.30
C HIS A 474 33.71 -20.04 -7.45
N SER A 475 33.67 -19.11 -6.48
CA SER A 475 32.85 -17.89 -6.62
C SER A 475 33.44 -16.90 -7.63
N ILE A 476 34.77 -16.86 -7.76
CA ILE A 476 35.46 -16.04 -8.76
C ILE A 476 35.26 -16.64 -10.16
N ALA A 477 35.42 -17.97 -10.31
CA ALA A 477 35.19 -18.67 -11.57
C ALA A 477 33.73 -18.62 -12.05
N GLY A 478 32.76 -18.52 -11.14
CA GLY A 478 31.33 -18.41 -11.47
C GLY A 478 30.85 -17.00 -11.86
N ALA A 479 31.63 -15.95 -11.57
CA ALA A 479 31.28 -14.56 -11.89
C ALA A 479 31.70 -14.15 -13.31
N ASP A 480 32.50 -14.96 -14.00
CA ASP A 480 33.19 -14.60 -15.25
C ASP A 480 32.46 -15.01 -16.55
N LEU A 481 31.19 -15.41 -16.47
CA LEU A 481 30.44 -15.87 -17.66
C LEU A 481 29.39 -14.88 -18.19
N GLN A 482 29.32 -13.64 -17.72
CA GLN A 482 28.27 -12.71 -18.20
C GLN A 482 28.62 -11.23 -18.47
N GLY A 483 29.89 -10.81 -18.55
CA GLY A 483 30.13 -9.47 -19.08
C GLY A 483 31.58 -9.03 -19.08
N GLN A 484 32.04 -8.59 -20.25
CA GLN A 484 33.33 -7.93 -20.50
C GLN A 484 33.56 -6.76 -19.52
N TYR A 485 34.26 -7.02 -18.43
CA TYR A 485 35.00 -5.99 -17.71
C TYR A 485 36.47 -6.41 -17.75
N LYS A 486 37.26 -5.61 -18.46
CA LYS A 486 38.71 -5.74 -18.55
C LYS A 486 39.29 -5.44 -17.16
N LEU A 487 39.35 -6.45 -16.30
CA LEU A 487 39.97 -6.34 -14.99
C LEU A 487 41.48 -6.20 -15.20
N HIS A 488 42.01 -5.02 -14.91
CA HIS A 488 43.44 -4.80 -14.80
C HIS A 488 43.88 -5.50 -13.51
N LEU A 489 44.22 -6.79 -13.62
CA LEU A 489 44.88 -7.53 -12.54
C LEU A 489 46.27 -6.96 -12.40
N GLN A 490 46.42 -5.96 -11.52
CA GLN A 490 47.70 -5.77 -10.86
C GLN A 490 47.93 -7.01 -10.01
N HIS A 491 48.97 -7.73 -10.41
CA HIS A 491 49.55 -8.84 -9.69
C HIS A 491 50.08 -8.27 -8.36
N GLU A 492 49.27 -8.26 -7.30
CA GLU A 492 49.81 -8.13 -5.95
C GLU A 492 50.69 -9.35 -5.71
N GLY A 493 51.99 -9.07 -5.51
CA GLY A 493 52.99 -10.06 -5.21
C GLY A 493 52.57 -10.88 -4.00
N VAL A 494 52.84 -12.18 -4.07
CA VAL A 494 52.87 -13.06 -2.91
C VAL A 494 54.09 -12.65 -2.08
N GLY A 495 53.96 -11.53 -1.37
CA GLY A 495 54.85 -11.16 -0.28
C GLY A 495 54.25 -11.73 1.00
N GLU A 496 55.01 -12.54 1.71
CA GLU A 496 54.78 -12.87 3.12
C GLU A 496 55.00 -11.60 3.96
N GLU A 497 54.11 -10.62 3.82
CA GLU A 497 54.04 -9.45 4.69
C GLU A 497 52.87 -9.65 5.66
N GLY A 498 53.11 -9.35 6.94
CA GLY A 498 52.33 -9.80 8.10
C GLY A 498 50.82 -9.73 7.92
N GLU A 499 50.12 -10.72 8.48
CA GLU A 499 48.65 -10.85 8.47
C GLU A 499 47.97 -9.53 8.88
N GLU A 500 47.76 -8.63 7.92
CA GLU A 500 46.84 -7.53 8.06
C GLU A 500 45.47 -8.19 8.26
N GLU A 501 44.94 -8.07 9.47
CA GLU A 501 43.79 -8.85 9.90
C GLU A 501 42.57 -8.45 9.06
N LYS A 502 42.33 -9.18 7.95
CA LYS A 502 41.28 -8.85 6.98
C LYS A 502 39.93 -8.68 7.67
N GLU A 503 39.21 -7.63 7.28
CA GLU A 503 37.86 -7.34 7.71
C GLU A 503 36.96 -8.58 7.49
N VAL A 504 36.35 -9.06 8.56
CA VAL A 504 35.38 -10.16 8.57
C VAL A 504 33.96 -9.65 8.35
N ALA A 505 33.62 -8.49 8.89
CA ALA A 505 32.30 -7.88 8.70
C ALA A 505 32.28 -6.37 8.98
N GLN A 506 31.32 -5.68 8.35
CA GLN A 506 30.88 -4.36 8.78
C GLN A 506 29.58 -4.45 9.56
N LEU A 507 29.45 -3.58 10.57
CA LEU A 507 28.25 -3.42 11.37
C LEU A 507 27.78 -1.97 11.34
N SER A 508 26.46 -1.78 11.21
CA SER A 508 25.78 -0.53 11.47
C SER A 508 24.77 -0.74 12.59
N VAL A 509 24.95 -0.05 13.71
CA VAL A 509 24.13 -0.21 14.93
C VAL A 509 23.47 1.13 15.24
N ALA A 510 22.16 1.24 14.98
CA ALA A 510 21.40 2.47 15.13
C ALA A 510 20.41 2.35 16.30
N GLY A 511 20.55 3.21 17.30
CA GLY A 511 19.63 3.33 18.42
C GLY A 511 18.64 4.46 18.17
N HIS A 512 17.34 4.18 18.29
CA HIS A 512 16.24 5.07 18.00
C HIS A 512 15.35 5.31 19.23
N SER A 513 15.28 6.55 19.72
CA SER A 513 14.31 6.95 20.77
C SER A 513 13.00 7.34 20.11
N LEU A 514 12.14 6.37 19.79
CA LEU A 514 10.89 6.63 19.05
C LEU A 514 9.88 7.51 19.80
N PHE A 515 9.99 7.60 21.13
CA PHE A 515 9.08 8.33 22.02
C PHE A 515 9.81 8.73 23.32
N GLY A 516 9.17 9.57 24.12
CA GLY A 516 9.71 10.09 25.38
C GLY A 516 10.61 11.32 25.21
N GLU A 517 11.22 11.76 26.30
CA GLU A 517 12.00 13.01 26.37
C GLU A 517 13.28 12.99 25.52
N ASP A 518 13.78 11.78 25.23
CA ASP A 518 14.97 11.57 24.40
C ASP A 518 14.66 11.56 22.90
N ALA A 519 13.38 11.53 22.51
CA ALA A 519 12.99 11.44 21.11
C ALA A 519 13.36 12.69 20.32
N LEU A 520 13.27 13.87 20.94
CA LEU A 520 13.50 15.15 20.25
C LEU A 520 14.43 16.04 21.07
N SER A 521 15.56 16.44 20.50
CA SER A 521 16.38 17.52 21.05
C SER A 521 15.76 18.89 20.76
N GLU A 522 16.28 19.94 21.40
CA GLU A 522 15.83 21.32 21.16
C GLU A 522 16.09 21.78 19.73
N GLU A 523 17.25 21.47 19.15
CA GLU A 523 17.52 21.74 17.73
C GLU A 523 16.52 21.01 16.81
N HIS A 524 16.17 19.76 17.14
CA HIS A 524 15.18 18.99 16.37
C HIS A 524 13.80 19.65 16.45
N GLN A 525 13.35 20.04 17.65
CA GLN A 525 12.07 20.74 17.84
C GLN A 525 12.01 22.07 17.09
N ARG A 526 13.11 22.85 17.12
CA ARG A 526 13.25 24.11 16.37
C ARG A 526 13.11 23.88 14.86
N LEU A 527 13.74 22.81 14.33
CA LEU A 527 13.63 22.48 12.91
C LEU A 527 12.21 22.04 12.53
N LEU A 528 11.57 21.20 13.35
CA LEU A 528 10.18 20.77 13.13
C LEU A 528 9.20 21.95 13.15
N ALA A 529 9.39 22.92 14.05
CA ALA A 529 8.54 24.11 14.15
C ALA A 529 8.64 25.06 12.93
N ARG A 530 9.73 24.97 12.16
CA ARG A 530 9.91 25.73 10.91
C ARG A 530 9.24 25.08 9.70
N LEU A 531 8.78 23.84 9.83
CA LEU A 531 8.14 23.15 8.72
C LEU A 531 6.76 23.76 8.41
N PRO A 532 6.36 23.79 7.13
CA PRO A 532 5.07 24.32 6.74
C PRO A 532 3.88 23.62 7.43
N PRO A 533 2.76 24.32 7.67
CA PRO A 533 1.58 23.75 8.34
C PRO A 533 0.88 22.65 7.52
N TRP A 534 1.17 22.54 6.22
CA TRP A 534 0.69 21.45 5.36
C TRP A 534 1.58 20.20 5.43
N THR A 535 2.61 20.18 6.28
CA THR A 535 3.41 18.97 6.53
C THR A 535 2.82 18.17 7.69
N ALA A 536 3.02 16.85 7.64
CA ALA A 536 2.85 15.93 8.76
C ALA A 536 4.24 15.39 9.09
N PRO A 537 5.03 16.13 9.88
CA PRO A 537 6.39 15.74 10.17
C PRO A 537 6.42 14.62 11.22
N PHE A 538 7.36 13.70 11.05
CA PHE A 538 7.61 12.61 11.97
C PHE A 538 9.12 12.37 12.05
N GLY A 539 9.64 12.03 13.22
CA GLY A 539 11.07 12.02 13.40
C GLY A 539 11.49 11.80 14.84
N TRP A 540 12.74 11.39 15.03
CA TRP A 540 13.33 11.20 16.34
C TRP A 540 14.86 11.30 16.31
N GLY A 541 15.47 11.29 17.48
CA GLY A 541 16.91 11.21 17.68
C GLY A 541 17.45 9.82 17.40
N VAL A 542 18.62 9.75 16.77
CA VAL A 542 19.34 8.51 16.45
C VAL A 542 20.79 8.62 16.90
N ASP A 543 21.29 7.60 17.57
CA ASP A 543 22.72 7.44 17.85
C ASP A 543 23.20 6.18 17.12
N LEU A 544 24.10 6.38 16.16
CA LEU A 544 24.53 5.40 15.16
C LEU A 544 26.01 5.08 15.34
N HIS A 545 26.34 3.80 15.42
CA HIS A 545 27.71 3.31 15.50
C HIS A 545 28.04 2.47 14.26
N LEU A 546 29.16 2.78 13.62
CA LEU A 546 29.68 2.06 12.46
C LEU A 546 30.98 1.34 12.83
N PHE A 547 31.05 0.03 12.56
CA PHE A 547 32.23 -0.79 12.85
C PHE A 547 32.70 -1.50 11.58
N ALA A 548 34.02 -1.65 11.45
CA ALA A 548 34.68 -2.56 10.52
C ALA A 548 35.58 -3.49 11.36
N LEU A 549 35.26 -4.79 11.39
CA LEU A 549 35.83 -5.80 12.30
C LEU A 549 36.42 -7.00 11.54
#